data_AF-A0A963A1J8-F1
#
_entry.id   AF-A0A963A1J8-F1
#
_cell.length_a   1.000
_cell.length_b   1.000
_cell.length_c   1.000
_cell.angle_alpha   90.00
_cell.angle_beta   90.00
_cell.angle_gamma   90.00
#
_symmetry.space_group_name_H-M   'P 1'
#
loop_
_entity.id
_entity.type
_entity.pdbx_description
1 polymer ?
#
loop_
_entity_poly.entity_id
_entity_poly.type
_entity_poly.pdbx_seq_one_letter_code
_entity_poly.pdbx_strand_id
1 'polypeptide(L)'
;MPQIRFVVALPSEAKPINHHFGLVRDNNAIGFSLYRNQGVALVISGVGAMLSGQATAWLRQQLPEPALWINAGIAGHAHLPVGQGLLASRITDKTSGRAWLTHLPAATPCATGPLITCAEPETEYAESALYDMEAAGF
;
A
#
# COMPACT_ATOMS: atom_id res chain seq x y z
N MET A 1 16.44 1.32 -15.64
CA MET A 1 15.61 2.26 -14.85
C MET A 1 15.15 1.53 -13.59
N PRO A 2 15.09 2.20 -12.44
CA PRO A 2 14.56 1.58 -11.22
C PRO A 2 13.10 1.16 -11.43
N GLN A 3 12.77 -0.03 -10.95
CA GLN A 3 11.43 -0.61 -11.07
C GLN A 3 10.61 -0.24 -9.84
N ILE A 4 9.33 0.12 -10.00
CA ILE A 4 8.41 0.43 -8.90
C ILE A 4 7.18 -0.49 -8.98
N ARG A 5 6.75 -1.02 -7.83
CA ARG A 5 5.58 -1.89 -7.68
C ARG A 5 4.66 -1.31 -6.63
N PHE A 6 3.46 -0.91 -7.05
CA PHE A 6 2.40 -0.45 -6.17
C PHE A 6 1.43 -1.58 -5.86
N VAL A 7 1.04 -1.69 -4.60
CA VAL A 7 -0.06 -2.54 -4.14
C VAL A 7 -1.07 -1.62 -3.47
N VAL A 8 -2.28 -1.56 -4.02
CA VAL A 8 -3.35 -0.67 -3.54
C VAL A 8 -4.64 -1.48 -3.37
N ALA A 9 -5.48 -1.11 -2.40
CA ALA A 9 -6.68 -1.87 -2.09
C ALA A 9 -7.82 -1.58 -3.07
N LEU A 10 -7.98 -0.30 -3.46
CA LEU A 10 -9.16 0.21 -4.12
C LEU A 10 -8.87 0.80 -5.52
N PRO A 11 -9.81 0.70 -6.48
CA PRO A 11 -9.71 1.39 -7.76
C PRO A 11 -9.58 2.91 -7.63
N SER A 12 -10.18 3.51 -6.60
CA SER A 12 -10.07 4.94 -6.30
C SER A 12 -8.66 5.37 -5.92
N GLU A 13 -7.92 4.52 -5.22
CA GLU A 13 -6.50 4.73 -4.86
C GLU A 13 -5.59 4.53 -6.07
N ALA A 14 -5.93 3.57 -6.93
CA ALA A 14 -5.19 3.30 -8.16
C ALA A 14 -5.26 4.46 -9.15
N LYS A 15 -6.43 5.11 -9.27
CA LYS A 15 -6.71 6.13 -10.27
C LYS A 15 -5.67 7.26 -10.35
N PRO A 16 -5.30 7.96 -9.25
CA PRO A 16 -4.29 9.02 -9.32
C PRO A 16 -2.90 8.50 -9.71
N ILE A 17 -2.50 7.31 -9.24
CA ILE A 17 -1.21 6.70 -9.57
C ILE A 17 -1.16 6.31 -11.05
N ASN A 18 -2.22 5.66 -11.54
CA ASN A 18 -2.39 5.31 -12.95
C ASN A 18 -2.28 6.56 -13.85
N HIS A 19 -2.95 7.64 -13.47
CA HIS A 19 -2.91 8.90 -14.21
C HIS A 19 -1.51 9.53 -14.21
N HIS A 20 -0.84 9.58 -13.04
CA HIS A 20 0.48 10.18 -12.92
C HIS A 20 1.55 9.45 -13.74
N PHE A 21 1.55 8.11 -13.70
CA PHE A 21 2.55 7.30 -14.40
C PHE A 21 2.12 6.87 -15.82
N GLY A 22 0.89 7.17 -16.25
CA GLY A 22 0.37 6.71 -17.54
C GLY A 22 0.31 5.17 -17.63
N LEU A 23 -0.20 4.51 -16.58
CA LEU A 23 -0.28 3.05 -16.54
C LEU A 23 -1.44 2.56 -17.41
N VAL A 24 -1.20 1.47 -18.14
CA VAL A 24 -2.20 0.83 -18.99
C VAL A 24 -2.59 -0.50 -18.37
N ARG A 25 -3.89 -0.82 -18.43
CA ARG A 25 -4.41 -2.10 -17.93
C ARG A 25 -3.82 -3.25 -18.74
N ASP A 26 -3.28 -4.25 -18.04
CA ASP A 26 -2.89 -5.52 -18.65
C ASP A 26 -4.09 -6.46 -18.69
N ASN A 27 -4.68 -6.62 -19.88
CA ASN A 27 -5.85 -7.47 -20.06
C ASN A 27 -5.51 -8.98 -20.08
N ASN A 28 -4.22 -9.34 -20.10
CA ASN A 28 -3.79 -10.74 -20.02
C ASN A 28 -3.53 -11.20 -18.58
N ALA A 29 -3.55 -10.28 -17.61
CA ALA A 29 -3.38 -10.61 -16.20
C ALA A 29 -4.58 -11.41 -15.68
N ILE A 30 -4.30 -12.56 -15.06
CA ILE A 30 -5.30 -13.45 -14.44
C ILE A 30 -5.10 -13.43 -12.93
N GLY A 31 -6.19 -13.26 -12.17
CA GLY A 31 -6.18 -13.18 -10.70
C GLY A 31 -6.47 -11.76 -10.23
N PHE A 32 -5.47 -10.88 -10.28
CA PHE A 32 -5.60 -9.48 -9.87
C PHE A 32 -5.58 -8.52 -11.06
N SER A 33 -6.25 -7.37 -10.90
CA SER A 33 -6.15 -6.30 -11.91
C SER A 33 -4.77 -5.65 -11.86
N LEU A 34 -4.04 -5.75 -12.97
CA LEU A 34 -2.70 -5.21 -13.15
C LEU A 34 -2.71 -4.03 -14.13
N TYR A 35 -2.04 -2.96 -13.75
CA TYR A 35 -1.76 -1.81 -14.59
C TYR A 35 -0.26 -1.61 -14.65
N ARG A 36 0.31 -1.44 -15.84
CA ARG A 36 1.78 -1.32 -15.97
C ARG A 36 2.22 -0.57 -17.22
N ASN A 37 3.47 -0.15 -17.20
CA ASN A 37 4.22 0.33 -18.34
C ASN A 37 5.71 -0.07 -18.20
N GLN A 38 6.61 0.61 -18.91
CA GLN A 38 8.04 0.41 -18.74
C GLN A 38 8.52 0.98 -17.40
N GLY A 39 8.67 0.12 -16.40
CA GLY A 39 9.29 0.46 -15.11
C GLY A 39 8.34 0.48 -13.92
N VAL A 40 7.05 0.74 -14.13
CA VAL A 40 6.06 0.84 -13.06
C VAL A 40 4.96 -0.20 -13.26
N ALA A 41 4.58 -0.87 -12.17
CA ALA A 41 3.40 -1.71 -12.12
C ALA A 41 2.58 -1.40 -10.88
N LEU A 42 1.26 -1.53 -11.00
CA LEU A 42 0.29 -1.35 -9.93
C LEU A 42 -0.69 -2.52 -9.96
N VAL A 43 -0.88 -3.17 -8.82
CA VAL A 43 -1.90 -4.19 -8.63
C VAL A 43 -2.97 -3.68 -7.68
N ILE A 44 -4.24 -3.93 -8.02
CA ILE A 44 -5.37 -3.71 -7.11
C ILE A 44 -5.62 -5.02 -6.36
N SER A 45 -5.38 -5.04 -5.05
CA SER A 45 -5.49 -6.22 -4.20
C SER A 45 -6.92 -6.52 -3.77
N GLY A 46 -7.74 -5.48 -3.56
CA GLY A 46 -8.92 -5.56 -2.71
C GLY A 46 -8.59 -5.28 -1.24
N VAL A 47 -9.63 -5.11 -0.42
CA VAL A 47 -9.55 -4.71 0.99
C VAL A 47 -9.17 -5.88 1.88
N GLY A 48 -8.29 -5.64 2.84
CA GLY A 48 -7.84 -6.57 3.87
C GLY A 48 -6.44 -7.14 3.64
N ALA A 49 -5.72 -7.34 4.74
CA ALA A 49 -4.31 -7.77 4.77
C ALA A 49 -4.08 -9.07 4.01
N MET A 50 -5.00 -10.02 4.09
CA MET A 50 -4.89 -11.29 3.36
C MET A 50 -4.85 -11.07 1.84
N LEU A 51 -5.74 -10.23 1.29
CA LEU A 51 -5.75 -9.93 -0.14
C LEU A 51 -4.54 -9.10 -0.55
N SER A 52 -4.14 -8.13 0.28
CA SER A 52 -2.91 -7.35 0.10
C SER A 52 -1.68 -8.24 -0.06
N GLY A 53 -1.51 -9.23 0.83
CA GLY A 53 -0.40 -10.17 0.77
C GLY A 53 -0.46 -11.12 -0.43
N GLN A 54 -1.64 -11.64 -0.77
CA GLN A 54 -1.81 -12.46 -1.96
C GLN A 54 -1.48 -11.70 -3.24
N ALA A 55 -1.93 -10.44 -3.37
CA ALA A 55 -1.64 -9.59 -4.51
C ALA A 55 -0.15 -9.24 -4.60
N THR A 56 0.50 -8.99 -3.47
CA THR A 56 1.94 -8.72 -3.37
C THR A 56 2.75 -9.92 -3.86
N ALA A 57 2.46 -11.12 -3.34
CA ALA A 57 3.11 -12.36 -3.76
C ALA A 57 2.86 -12.66 -5.24
N TRP A 58 1.61 -12.50 -5.70
CA TRP A 58 1.23 -12.68 -7.11
C TRP A 58 2.03 -11.73 -8.02
N LEU A 59 2.09 -10.43 -7.69
CA LEU A 59 2.83 -9.45 -8.49
C LEU A 59 4.33 -9.76 -8.53
N ARG A 60 4.89 -10.26 -7.41
CA ARG A 60 6.30 -10.64 -7.31
C ARG A 60 6.65 -11.85 -8.18
N GLN A 61 5.69 -12.74 -8.41
CA GLN A 61 5.83 -13.86 -9.36
C GLN A 61 5.74 -13.38 -10.81
N GLN A 62 4.81 -12.46 -11.11
CA GLN A 62 4.66 -11.91 -12.47
C GLN A 62 5.87 -11.07 -12.91
N LEU A 63 6.45 -10.32 -11.97
CA LEU A 63 7.55 -9.39 -12.21
C LEU A 63 8.68 -9.64 -11.21
N PRO A 64 9.55 -10.63 -11.47
CA PRO A 64 10.50 -11.11 -10.47
C PRO A 64 11.72 -10.21 -10.26
N GLU A 65 11.91 -9.23 -11.13
CA GLU A 65 13.02 -8.29 -11.08
C GLU A 65 13.01 -7.44 -9.80
N PRO A 66 14.19 -7.07 -9.26
CA PRO A 66 14.28 -6.16 -8.12
C PRO A 66 13.55 -4.84 -8.37
N ALA A 67 12.78 -4.40 -7.37
CA ALA A 67 11.96 -3.20 -7.46
C ALA A 67 11.78 -2.54 -6.09
N LEU A 68 11.44 -1.25 -6.08
CA LEU A 68 10.87 -0.58 -4.93
C LEU A 68 9.40 -0.99 -4.80
N TRP A 69 9.01 -1.46 -3.63
CA TRP A 69 7.64 -1.85 -3.32
C TRP A 69 6.98 -0.79 -2.46
N ILE A 70 5.76 -0.39 -2.83
CA ILE A 70 5.00 0.65 -2.14
C ILE A 70 3.56 0.14 -1.96
N ASN A 71 3.15 -0.03 -0.71
CA ASN A 71 1.74 -0.06 -0.38
C ASN A 71 1.25 1.39 -0.24
N ALA A 72 0.21 1.74 -0.99
CA ALA A 72 -0.35 3.09 -0.99
C ALA A 72 -1.88 2.98 -0.87
N GLY A 73 -2.44 3.65 0.12
CA GLY A 73 -3.87 3.60 0.37
C GLY A 73 -4.34 4.72 1.29
N ILE A 74 -5.65 4.80 1.45
CA ILE A 74 -6.30 5.72 2.39
C ILE A 74 -6.25 5.09 3.78
N ALA A 75 -5.90 5.90 4.77
CA ALA A 75 -5.89 5.50 6.18
C ALA A 75 -6.70 6.50 7.02
N GLY A 76 -7.24 6.03 8.15
CA GLY A 76 -7.85 6.85 9.18
C GLY A 76 -6.83 7.35 10.19
N HIS A 77 -7.14 8.46 10.86
CA HIS A 77 -6.35 8.99 11.97
C HIS A 77 -7.26 9.86 12.87
N ALA A 78 -7.06 9.81 14.20
CA ALA A 78 -7.89 10.56 15.16
C ALA A 78 -7.81 12.09 15.01
N HIS A 79 -6.60 12.62 14.80
CA HIS A 79 -6.33 14.07 14.90
C HIS A 79 -5.77 14.75 13.63
N LEU A 80 -5.30 13.99 12.63
CA LEU A 80 -4.70 14.59 11.46
C LEU A 80 -5.78 15.06 10.47
N PRO A 81 -5.57 16.20 9.78
CA PRO A 81 -6.50 16.68 8.78
C PRO A 81 -6.64 15.71 7.61
N VAL A 82 -7.87 15.61 7.09
CA VAL A 82 -8.17 14.86 5.87
C VAL A 82 -7.32 15.38 4.72
N GLY A 83 -6.71 14.45 3.98
CA GLY A 83 -5.84 14.74 2.83
C GLY A 83 -4.36 14.87 3.18
N GLN A 84 -3.97 14.80 4.45
CA GLN A 84 -2.56 14.76 4.82
C GLN A 84 -1.93 13.40 4.50
N GLY A 85 -0.92 13.39 3.62
CA GLY A 85 -0.13 12.21 3.30
C GLY A 85 1.03 11.99 4.27
N LEU A 86 1.22 10.74 4.70
CA LEU A 86 2.30 10.33 5.59
C LEU A 86 3.03 9.11 5.02
N LEU A 87 4.31 8.94 5.39
CA LEU A 87 5.00 7.66 5.26
C LEU A 87 4.86 6.87 6.56
N ALA A 88 4.36 5.63 6.47
CA ALA A 88 4.39 4.72 7.61
C ALA A 88 5.85 4.44 7.97
N SER A 89 6.26 4.75 9.21
CA SER A 89 7.61 4.48 9.74
C SER A 89 7.70 3.14 10.45
N ARG A 90 6.55 2.66 10.94
CA ARG A 90 6.34 1.38 11.60
C ARG A 90 4.97 0.87 11.24
N ILE A 91 4.85 -0.41 10.94
CA ILE A 91 3.58 -1.10 10.70
C ILE A 91 3.37 -2.07 11.86
N THR A 92 2.17 -2.10 12.43
CA THR A 92 1.76 -3.03 13.48
C THR A 92 0.50 -3.76 13.04
N ASP A 93 0.51 -5.09 13.04
CA ASP A 93 -0.71 -5.88 12.90
C ASP A 93 -1.41 -5.94 14.27
N LYS A 94 -2.60 -5.34 14.38
CA LYS A 94 -3.37 -5.33 15.63
C LYS A 94 -3.78 -6.74 16.07
N THR A 95 -3.96 -7.67 15.14
CA THR A 95 -4.45 -9.03 15.43
C THR A 95 -3.36 -9.88 16.06
N SER A 96 -2.16 -9.88 15.48
CA SER A 96 -1.03 -10.69 15.99
C SER A 96 -0.11 -9.95 16.96
N GLY A 97 -0.18 -8.61 17.02
CA GLY A 97 0.75 -7.76 17.74
C GLY A 97 2.13 -7.64 17.08
N ARG A 98 2.34 -8.26 15.91
CA ARG A 98 3.60 -8.21 15.18
C ARG A 98 3.82 -6.79 14.62
N ALA A 99 5.08 -6.36 14.62
CA ALA A 99 5.44 -5.06 14.08
C ALA A 99 6.72 -5.10 13.25
N TRP A 100 6.82 -4.17 12.31
CA TRP A 100 7.92 -4.03 11.36
C TRP A 100 8.33 -2.56 11.26
N LEU A 101 9.63 -2.29 11.14
CA LEU A 101 10.15 -0.98 10.78
C LEU A 101 10.28 -0.89 9.26
N THR A 102 9.87 0.23 8.69
CA THR A 102 9.92 0.46 7.25
C THR A 102 11.25 1.08 6.84
N HIS A 103 11.75 0.74 5.66
CA HIS A 103 12.90 1.42 5.07
C HIS A 103 12.48 2.77 4.48
N LEU A 104 12.76 3.85 5.20
CA LEU A 104 12.46 5.21 4.76
C LEU A 104 13.63 5.80 3.95
N PRO A 105 13.36 6.68 2.98
CA PRO A 105 14.40 7.44 2.31
C PRO A 105 15.08 8.40 3.29
N ALA A 106 16.36 8.73 3.06
CA ALA A 106 17.13 9.62 3.91
C ALA A 106 16.51 11.03 4.06
N ALA A 107 15.87 11.51 2.99
CA ALA A 107 15.03 12.70 3.02
C ALA A 107 13.59 12.28 2.73
N THR A 108 12.70 12.43 3.71
CA THR A 108 11.29 12.06 3.57
C THR A 108 10.51 13.19 2.89
N PRO A 109 9.75 12.90 1.82
CA PRO A 109 8.99 13.92 1.09
C PRO A 109 7.77 14.45 1.87
N CYS A 110 7.39 13.77 2.96
CA CYS A 110 6.31 14.17 3.85
C CYS A 110 6.61 13.68 5.29
N ALA A 111 5.70 13.99 6.22
CA ALA A 111 5.78 13.52 7.59
C ALA A 111 5.71 11.98 7.67
N THR A 112 6.24 11.43 8.76
CA THR A 112 6.19 10.00 9.02
C THR A 112 5.39 9.70 10.28
N GLY A 113 4.83 8.50 10.38
CA GLY A 113 4.03 8.11 11.53
C GLY A 113 3.88 6.59 11.66
N PRO A 114 3.53 6.08 12.85
CA PRO A 114 3.19 4.67 13.01
C PRO A 114 1.86 4.37 12.30
N LEU A 115 1.73 3.13 11.83
CA LEU A 115 0.53 2.60 11.20
C LEU A 115 0.12 1.29 11.90
N ILE A 116 -1.18 1.13 12.12
CA ILE A 116 -1.81 -0.03 12.72
C ILE A 116 -2.79 -0.63 11.70
N THR A 117 -2.54 -1.86 11.28
CA THR A 117 -3.43 -2.60 10.41
C THR A 117 -4.47 -3.35 11.24
N CYS A 118 -5.74 -3.14 10.91
CA CYS A 118 -6.89 -3.75 11.58
C CYS A 118 -7.61 -4.73 10.65
N ALA A 119 -8.29 -5.73 11.21
CA ALA A 119 -9.10 -6.67 10.44
C ALA A 119 -10.42 -6.06 9.94
N GLU A 120 -10.89 -5.01 10.62
CA GLU A 120 -12.12 -4.27 10.33
C GLU A 120 -11.85 -2.76 10.41
N PRO A 121 -12.68 -1.90 9.80
CA PRO A 121 -12.52 -0.46 9.89
C PRO A 121 -12.49 0.02 11.34
N GLU A 122 -11.39 0.68 11.72
CA GLU A 122 -11.26 1.30 13.05
C GLU A 122 -12.10 2.58 13.13
N THR A 123 -12.83 2.74 14.23
CA THR A 123 -13.72 3.90 14.46
C THR A 123 -13.39 4.66 15.73
N GLU A 124 -12.67 4.04 16.67
CA GLU A 124 -12.31 4.68 17.95
C GLU A 124 -10.97 5.40 17.89
N TYR A 125 -10.06 4.93 17.02
CA TYR A 125 -8.71 5.50 16.83
C TYR A 125 -7.95 5.72 18.16
N ALA A 126 -7.82 4.66 18.96
CA ALA A 126 -7.32 4.73 20.33
C ALA A 126 -5.87 5.25 20.47
N GLU A 127 -5.04 5.10 19.43
CA GLU A 127 -3.66 5.56 19.38
C GLU A 127 -3.51 6.68 18.35
N SER A 128 -2.51 7.56 18.56
CA SER A 128 -2.12 8.54 17.55
C SER A 128 -1.30 7.87 16.44
N ALA A 129 -1.98 7.09 15.62
CA ALA A 129 -1.42 6.33 14.50
C ALA A 129 -2.33 6.39 13.26
N LEU A 130 -1.77 6.03 12.11
CA LEU A 130 -2.55 5.71 10.92
C LEU A 130 -3.25 4.36 11.12
N TYR A 131 -4.48 4.24 10.65
CA TYR A 131 -5.24 3.00 10.68
C TYR A 131 -5.66 2.59 9.27
N ASP A 132 -5.28 1.40 8.88
CA ASP A 132 -5.64 0.80 7.59
C ASP A 132 -6.08 -0.66 7.77
N MET A 133 -6.28 -1.37 6.66
CA MET A 133 -6.63 -2.79 6.70
C MET A 133 -5.66 -3.67 5.90
N GLU A 134 -4.59 -3.14 5.30
CA GLU A 134 -3.79 -3.85 4.28
C GLU A 134 -2.30 -3.97 4.57
N ALA A 135 -1.68 -2.95 5.18
CA ALA A 135 -0.23 -2.76 5.17
C ALA A 135 0.54 -3.89 5.86
N ALA A 136 0.00 -4.51 6.91
CA ALA A 136 0.64 -5.64 7.56
C ALA A 136 0.67 -6.93 6.70
N GLY A 137 -0.22 -7.01 5.69
CA GLY A 137 -0.24 -8.13 4.75
C GLY A 137 0.68 -7.94 3.56
N PHE A 138 1.00 -6.69 3.22
CA PHE A 138 1.96 -6.30 2.20
C PHE A 138 3.40 -6.68 2.59
#